data_AF-A0A7C2DWM6-F1
#
_entry.id   AF-A0A7C2DWM6-F1
#
_cell.length_a   1.000
_cell.length_b   1.000
_cell.length_c   1.000
_cell.angle_alpha   90.00
_cell.angle_beta   90.00
_cell.angle_gamma   90.00
#
_symmetry.space_group_name_H-M   'P 1'
#
loop_
_entity.id
_entity.type
_entity.pdbx_description
1 polymer ?
#
loop_
_entity_poly.entity_id
_entity_poly.type
_entity_poly.pdbx_seq_one_letter_code
_entity_poly.pdbx_strand_id
1 'polypeptide(L)'
;MAVSGQFVLRHSTDTGRQLKRQAMAGRRKALSLITHFAVTLTDDGQHTWEEIFQHPPNLAQLRQRVGDRAFVVAVQMRRRARRSRAMLPMAAE
;
A
#
# COMPACT_ATOMS: atom_id res chain seq x y z
N MET A 1 -31.25 32.25 20.59
CA MET A 1 -29.83 32.02 20.23
C MET A 1 -29.76 31.63 18.77
N ALA A 2 -29.27 32.50 17.89
CA ALA A 2 -29.11 32.19 16.48
C ALA A 2 -27.80 31.40 16.28
N VAL A 3 -27.90 30.11 15.99
CA VAL A 3 -26.74 29.31 15.59
C VAL A 3 -26.26 29.84 14.24
N SER A 4 -25.08 30.45 14.20
CA SER A 4 -24.54 31.07 12.99
C SER A 4 -24.22 30.01 11.94
N GLY A 5 -24.56 30.28 10.67
CA GLY A 5 -24.37 29.32 9.57
C GLY A 5 -22.91 28.86 9.37
N GLN A 6 -21.93 29.66 9.83
CA GLN A 6 -20.51 29.27 9.87
C GLN A 6 -20.22 28.10 10.82
N PHE A 7 -20.96 27.99 11.93
CA PHE A 7 -20.82 26.91 12.91
C PHE A 7 -21.32 25.57 12.32
N VAL A 8 -22.44 25.61 11.60
CA VAL A 8 -23.02 24.47 10.89
C VAL A 8 -22.09 23.98 9.77
N LEU A 9 -21.51 24.90 8.98
CA LEU A 9 -20.56 24.58 7.91
C LEU A 9 -19.28 23.93 8.42
N ARG A 10 -18.71 24.42 9.54
CA ARG A 10 -17.51 23.81 10.17
C ARG A 10 -17.80 22.40 10.71
N HIS A 11 -18.92 22.22 11.42
CA HIS A 11 -19.31 20.90 11.89
C HIS A 11 -19.58 19.92 10.74
N SER A 12 -20.16 20.38 9.63
CA SER A 12 -20.37 19.57 8.42
C SER A 12 -19.04 19.13 7.78
N THR A 13 -18.05 20.04 7.70
CA THR A 13 -16.73 19.72 7.15
C THR A 13 -15.91 18.81 8.07
N ASP A 14 -15.98 18.98 9.38
CA ASP A 14 -15.30 18.11 10.34
C ASP A 14 -15.90 16.71 10.39
N THR A 15 -17.23 16.62 10.35
CA THR A 15 -17.95 15.34 10.21
C THR A 15 -17.55 14.64 8.91
N GLY A 16 -17.48 15.37 7.79
CA GLY A 16 -17.01 14.84 6.51
C GLY A 16 -15.57 14.33 6.55
N ARG A 17 -14.66 15.05 7.23
CA ARG A 17 -13.28 14.60 7.44
C ARG A 17 -13.22 13.31 8.28
N GLN A 18 -14.04 13.22 9.32
CA GLN A 18 -14.09 12.05 10.20
C GLN A 18 -14.62 10.81 9.47
N LEU A 19 -15.72 10.94 8.72
CA LEU A 19 -16.27 9.86 7.88
C LEU A 19 -15.25 9.38 6.85
N LYS A 20 -14.54 10.30 6.19
CA LYS A 20 -13.47 9.95 5.24
C LYS A 20 -12.33 9.17 5.94
N ARG A 21 -11.91 9.59 7.14
CA ARG A 21 -10.87 8.87 7.90
C ARG A 21 -11.32 7.46 8.27
N GLN A 22 -12.55 7.30 8.73
CA GLN A 22 -13.14 5.99 9.05
C GLN A 22 -13.20 5.08 7.81
N ALA A 23 -13.68 5.59 6.68
CA ALA A 23 -13.70 4.85 5.42
C ALA A 23 -12.29 4.42 4.97
N MET A 24 -11.28 5.30 5.11
CA MET A 24 -9.88 4.96 4.80
C MET A 24 -9.29 3.92 5.77
N ALA A 25 -9.66 3.96 7.06
CA ALA A 25 -9.25 2.97 8.04
C ALA A 25 -9.88 1.60 7.75
N GLY A 26 -11.20 1.56 7.52
CA GLY A 26 -11.92 0.35 7.14
C GLY A 26 -11.36 -0.27 5.85
N ARG A 27 -11.09 0.56 4.83
CA ARG A 27 -10.44 0.11 3.60
C ARG A 27 -9.05 -0.48 3.85
N ARG A 28 -8.22 0.15 4.68
CA ARG A 28 -6.89 -0.39 5.03
C ARG A 28 -6.99 -1.75 5.71
N LYS A 29 -7.93 -1.91 6.65
CA LYS A 29 -8.18 -3.18 7.35
C LYS A 29 -8.69 -4.26 6.40
N ALA A 30 -9.62 -3.93 5.51
CA ALA A 30 -10.11 -4.88 4.51
C ALA A 30 -8.98 -5.34 3.57
N LEU A 31 -8.17 -4.39 3.08
CA LEU A 31 -7.00 -4.71 2.24
C LEU A 31 -6.00 -5.60 2.99
N SER A 32 -5.65 -5.29 4.25
CA SER A 32 -4.69 -6.12 4.99
C SER A 32 -5.14 -7.57 5.19
N LEU A 33 -6.45 -7.83 5.19
CA LEU A 33 -6.99 -9.20 5.33
C LEU A 33 -6.87 -10.02 4.05
N ILE A 34 -6.81 -9.38 2.89
CA ILE A 34 -6.77 -10.04 1.58
C ILE A 34 -5.40 -9.89 0.89
N THR A 35 -4.54 -9.03 1.41
CA THR A 35 -3.22 -8.76 0.82
C THR A 35 -2.27 -9.88 1.22
N HIS A 36 -1.77 -10.59 0.22
CA HIS A 36 -0.66 -11.50 0.35
C HIS A 36 0.62 -10.80 -0.09
N PHE A 37 1.73 -11.10 0.58
CA PHE A 37 3.04 -10.52 0.25
C PHE A 37 3.83 -11.57 -0.52
N ALA A 38 3.92 -11.37 -1.84
CA ALA A 38 4.75 -12.21 -2.69
C ALA A 38 6.18 -11.65 -2.72
N VAL A 39 7.16 -12.54 -2.56
CA VAL A 39 8.58 -12.23 -2.73
C VAL A 39 9.07 -13.05 -3.91
N THR A 40 9.50 -12.36 -4.96
CA THR A 40 10.14 -12.98 -6.11
C THR A 40 11.58 -13.31 -5.76
N LEU A 41 11.96 -14.57 -5.97
CA LEU A 41 13.31 -15.08 -5.73
C LEU A 41 13.98 -15.38 -7.07
N THR A 42 15.29 -15.25 -7.10
CA THR A 42 16.12 -15.68 -8.22
C THR A 42 17.45 -16.22 -7.69
N ASP A 43 17.90 -17.36 -8.21
CA ASP A 43 19.13 -18.03 -7.80
C ASP A 43 20.33 -17.69 -8.71
N ASP A 44 20.08 -17.50 -10.00
CA ASP A 44 21.10 -17.28 -11.05
C ASP A 44 20.76 -16.13 -12.02
N GLY A 45 19.68 -15.38 -11.73
CA GLY A 45 19.15 -14.33 -12.61
C GLY A 45 18.32 -14.85 -13.79
N GLN A 46 18.13 -16.17 -13.90
CA GLN A 46 17.34 -16.83 -14.94
C GLN A 46 16.12 -17.54 -14.37
N HIS A 47 16.31 -18.32 -13.30
CA HIS A 47 15.21 -19.00 -12.65
C HIS A 47 14.58 -18.08 -11.62
N THR A 48 13.27 -17.91 -11.74
CA THR A 48 12.48 -17.10 -10.81
C THR A 48 11.26 -17.86 -10.32
N TRP A 49 11.00 -17.76 -9.03
CA TRP A 49 9.75 -18.26 -8.43
C TRP A 49 9.27 -17.31 -7.34
N GLU A 50 8.02 -17.50 -6.91
CA GLU A 50 7.41 -16.64 -5.90
C GLU A 50 7.18 -17.40 -4.59
N GLU A 51 7.58 -16.77 -3.49
CA GLU A 51 7.25 -17.20 -2.13
C GLU A 51 6.16 -16.29 -1.56
N ILE A 52 5.07 -16.90 -1.10
CA ILE A 52 3.92 -16.17 -0.54
C ILE A 52 4.02 -16.11 0.98
N PHE A 53 3.81 -14.91 1.52
CA PHE A 53 3.74 -14.64 2.95
C PHE A 53 2.38 -14.02 3.31
N GLN A 54 1.81 -14.45 4.44
CA GLN A 54 0.56 -13.91 4.96
C GLN A 54 0.73 -12.49 5.54
N HIS A 55 1.94 -12.15 5.95
CA HIS A 55 2.32 -10.87 6.54
C HIS A 55 3.58 -10.36 5.85
N PRO A 56 3.89 -9.04 5.89
CA PRO A 56 5.15 -8.54 5.37
C PRO A 56 6.30 -9.30 6.04
N PRO A 57 7.13 -10.04 5.28
CA PRO A 57 8.19 -10.83 5.87
C PRO A 57 9.30 -9.91 6.40
N ASN A 58 9.88 -10.30 7.53
CA ASN A 58 11.10 -9.65 8.02
C ASN A 58 12.36 -10.33 7.43
N LEU A 59 13.53 -9.69 7.59
CA LEU A 59 14.79 -10.21 7.05
C LEU A 59 15.16 -11.60 7.61
N ALA A 60 14.80 -11.90 8.86
CA ALA A 60 15.10 -13.20 9.46
C ALA A 60 14.26 -14.32 8.83
N GLN A 61 12.97 -14.07 8.58
CA GLN A 61 12.08 -15.00 7.88
C GLN A 61 12.52 -15.24 6.43
N LEU A 62 12.99 -14.20 5.74
CA LEU A 62 13.55 -14.33 4.40
C LEU A 62 14.81 -15.20 4.42
N ARG A 63 15.74 -14.94 5.35
CA ARG A 63 16.96 -15.76 5.51
C ARG A 63 16.63 -17.22 5.82
N GLN A 64 15.64 -17.49 6.66
CA GLN A 64 15.24 -18.85 7.01
C GLN A 64 14.71 -19.64 5.81
N ARG A 65 13.99 -18.99 4.87
CA ARG A 65 13.45 -19.65 3.68
C ARG A 65 14.43 -19.73 2.51
N VAL A 66 15.19 -18.66 2.27
CA VAL A 66 16.03 -18.50 1.07
C VAL A 66 17.49 -18.88 1.33
N GLY A 67 17.93 -18.81 2.59
CA GLY A 67 19.31 -19.05 3.01
C GLY A 67 20.08 -17.77 3.32
N ASP A 68 21.22 -17.95 4.00
CA ASP A 68 22.02 -16.84 4.55
C ASP A 68 22.82 -16.03 3.51
N ARG A 69 22.93 -16.53 2.28
CA ARG A 69 23.67 -15.88 1.18
C ARG A 69 22.78 -15.09 0.23
N ALA A 70 21.49 -14.92 0.56
CA ALA A 70 20.55 -14.19 -0.27
C ALA A 70 20.76 -12.67 -0.16
N PHE A 71 20.74 -11.98 -1.30
CA PHE A 71 20.64 -10.53 -1.35
C PHE A 71 19.16 -10.11 -1.40
N VAL A 72 18.77 -9.11 -0.61
CA VAL A 72 17.39 -8.62 -0.57
C VAL A 72 17.33 -7.24 -1.23
N VAL A 73 16.49 -7.12 -2.26
CA VAL A 73 16.20 -5.86 -2.94
C VAL A 73 14.76 -5.45 -2.65
N ALA A 74 14.57 -4.30 -2.00
CA ALA A 74 13.25 -3.76 -1.71
C ALA A 74 12.93 -2.59 -2.65
N VAL A 75 11.97 -2.78 -3.56
CA VAL A 75 11.52 -1.72 -4.47
C VAL A 75 10.24 -1.11 -3.93
N GLN A 76 10.31 0.12 -3.43
CA GLN A 76 9.12 0.83 -2.98
C GLN A 76 8.47 1.58 -4.14
N MET A 77 7.31 1.10 -4.60
CA MET A 77 6.52 1.85 -5.56
C MET A 77 5.79 3.02 -4.88
N ARG A 78 6.16 4.25 -5.24
CA ARG A 78 5.43 5.45 -4.79
C ARG A 78 4.13 5.60 -5.58
N ARG A 79 2.99 5.53 -4.90
CA ARG A 79 1.69 5.79 -5.54
C ARG A 79 1.63 7.22 -6.07
N ARG A 80 1.75 7.38 -7.38
CA ARG A 80 1.56 8.66 -8.08
C ARG A 80 0.10 9.10 -8.00
N ALA A 81 -0.13 10.39 -7.78
CA ALA A 81 -1.47 10.96 -7.79
C ALA A 81 -2.14 10.76 -9.17
N ARG A 82 -3.47 10.62 -9.18
CA ARG A 82 -4.22 10.32 -10.43
C ARG A 82 -3.95 11.36 -11.54
N ARG A 83 -3.83 12.64 -11.16
CA ARG A 83 -3.46 13.74 -12.09
C ARG A 83 -2.07 13.53 -12.70
N SER A 84 -1.09 13.12 -11.89
CA SER A 84 0.26 12.84 -12.38
C SER A 84 0.38 11.57 -13.24
N ARG A 85 -0.62 10.67 -13.21
CA ARG A 85 -0.67 9.50 -14.11
C ARG A 85 -1.18 9.85 -15.50
N ALA A 86 -2.10 10.82 -15.60
CA ALA A 86 -2.68 11.25 -16.87
C ALA A 86 -1.72 12.07 -17.75
N MET A 87 -0.60 12.54 -17.19
CA MET A 87 0.43 13.31 -17.91
C MET A 87 1.60 12.46 -18.42
N LEU A 88 1.60 11.15 -18.17
CA LEU A 88 2.61 10.26 -18.75
C LEU A 88 2.14 9.85 -20.14
N PRO A 89 2.98 9.99 -21.20
CA PRO A 89 2.70 9.29 -22.45
C PRO A 89 2.63 7.80 -22.12
N MET A 90 1.62 7.10 -22.66
CA MET A 90 1.61 5.65 -22.65
C MET A 90 2.87 5.19 -23.37
N ALA A 91 3.92 4.87 -22.61
CA ALA A 91 4.95 3.96 -23.08
C ALA A 91 4.30 2.58 -23.09
N ALA A 92 3.58 2.31 -24.17
CA ALA A 92 3.13 0.98 -24.52
C ALA A 92 4.34 0.28 -25.16
N GLU A 93 4.82 -0.77 -24.49
CA GLU A 93 5.50 -1.89 -25.15
C GLU A 93 4.43 -2.85 -25.69
#